data_AF-A0A3S0C1Q9-F1
#
_entry.id   AF-A0A3S0C1Q9-F1
#
_cell.length_a   1.000
_cell.length_b   1.000
_cell.length_c   1.000
_cell.angle_alpha   90.00
_cell.angle_beta   90.00
_cell.angle_gamma   90.00
#
_symmetry.space_group_name_H-M   'P 1'
#
loop_
_entity.id
_entity.type
_entity.pdbx_description
1 polymer ?
#
loop_
_entity_poly.entity_id
_entity_poly.type
_entity_poly.pdbx_seq_one_letter_code
_entity_poly.pdbx_strand_id
1 'polypeptide(L)'
;MSTPPASRRSSRPATRRRLLGAAAIAVAMAAVACAPDPGPAPNPDPSLRSVSNAVLEWTISREADNASLAPGIVNYWSAGRSDGTAATYVPTNGNVTVQKKNAAGSFVPIGSEPAVSWANKNRDGNGNLVTATNAFFLGQRVRYTGGTGTVNTATGAATIRWSGTFTVNFYGSYAPFWIVDPTLTVDAGGAARLTATIGGRGSSQENPDIQITLPDTPGITLAEFADVYAGGAIATGWTAPTRYLGSNVTPPAGSPAQVGGVHKGAWPQSFVNFHGQTGTAAYWYSSGAAADPLKAQEPVGVHYSLNP
;
A
#
# COMPACT_ATOMS: atom_id res chain seq x y z
N MET A 1 -58.99 -22.45 14.74
CA MET A 1 -58.67 -22.14 13.34
C MET A 1 -57.32 -22.80 13.05
N SER A 2 -57.32 -24.10 12.78
CA SER A 2 -57.34 -24.70 11.43
C SER A 2 -56.02 -24.49 10.68
N THR A 3 -55.21 -25.54 10.75
CA THR A 3 -54.08 -25.95 9.90
C THR A 3 -54.02 -25.33 8.49
N PRO A 4 -52.82 -24.94 8.00
CA PRO A 4 -52.55 -24.86 6.57
C PRO A 4 -52.17 -26.25 6.01
N PRO A 5 -52.63 -26.63 4.81
CA PRO A 5 -52.33 -27.93 4.21
C PRO A 5 -51.03 -27.95 3.39
N ALA A 6 -50.55 -29.17 3.18
CA ALA A 6 -49.33 -29.55 2.51
C ALA A 6 -49.36 -29.48 0.97
N SER A 7 -48.16 -29.25 0.42
CA SER A 7 -47.56 -29.73 -0.84
C SER A 7 -48.43 -30.16 -2.03
N ARG A 8 -48.07 -29.67 -3.24
CA ARG A 8 -48.10 -30.49 -4.47
C ARG A 8 -47.02 -30.10 -5.48
N ARG A 9 -46.45 -31.15 -6.09
CA ARG A 9 -45.34 -31.22 -7.04
C ARG A 9 -45.76 -30.94 -8.50
N SER A 10 -44.71 -30.72 -9.31
CA SER A 10 -44.59 -30.93 -10.77
C SER A 10 -45.16 -29.81 -11.65
N SER A 11 -44.52 -29.38 -12.74
CA SER A 11 -43.80 -30.17 -13.75
C SER A 11 -42.88 -29.27 -14.59
N ARG A 12 -41.73 -29.81 -15.03
CA ARG A 12 -40.99 -29.30 -16.20
C ARG A 12 -41.64 -29.86 -17.47
N PRO A 13 -41.51 -29.15 -18.59
CA PRO A 13 -40.88 -29.80 -19.72
C PRO A 13 -39.80 -28.93 -20.38
N ALA A 14 -38.83 -29.64 -20.97
CA ALA A 14 -37.77 -29.12 -21.82
C ALA A 14 -38.16 -29.29 -23.29
N THR A 15 -37.89 -28.31 -24.14
CA THR A 15 -37.86 -28.39 -25.62
C THR A 15 -37.51 -26.99 -26.15
N ARG A 16 -36.81 -26.75 -27.26
CA ARG A 16 -35.97 -27.52 -28.19
C ARG A 16 -35.26 -26.44 -29.04
N ARG A 17 -34.03 -26.72 -29.47
CA ARG A 17 -33.32 -25.97 -30.53
C ARG A 17 -34.20 -25.80 -31.78
N ARG A 18 -34.02 -24.68 -32.51
CA ARG A 18 -33.84 -24.67 -33.97
C ARG A 18 -33.28 -23.32 -34.46
N LEU A 19 -32.29 -23.45 -35.34
CA LEU A 19 -31.59 -22.44 -36.13
C LEU A 19 -32.39 -22.05 -37.40
N LEU A 20 -31.84 -21.04 -38.11
CA LEU A 20 -32.12 -20.57 -39.49
C LEU A 20 -33.28 -19.57 -39.57
N GLY A 21 -33.18 -18.40 -40.19
CA GLY A 21 -32.16 -17.78 -41.04
C GLY A 21 -32.88 -16.78 -41.95
N ALA A 22 -32.33 -15.58 -42.17
CA ALA A 22 -32.70 -14.74 -43.32
C ALA A 22 -31.61 -13.70 -43.55
N ALA A 23 -31.05 -13.73 -44.76
CA ALA A 23 -30.07 -12.80 -45.28
C ALA A 23 -30.73 -11.48 -45.70
N ALA A 24 -30.00 -10.38 -45.58
CA ALA A 24 -30.24 -9.16 -46.34
C ALA A 24 -28.90 -8.68 -46.91
N ILE A 25 -28.79 -8.79 -48.23
CA ILE A 25 -27.70 -8.28 -49.06
C ILE A 25 -27.93 -6.78 -49.22
N ALA A 26 -26.93 -5.95 -48.91
CA ALA A 26 -26.89 -4.55 -49.35
C ALA A 26 -25.52 -4.26 -49.98
N VAL A 27 -25.61 -3.65 -51.15
CA VAL A 27 -24.58 -3.46 -52.19
C VAL A 27 -23.53 -2.43 -51.77
N ALA A 28 -22.30 -2.67 -52.23
CA ALA A 28 -21.12 -1.83 -52.03
C ALA A 28 -21.23 -0.44 -52.67
N MET A 29 -20.67 0.57 -52.00
CA MET A 29 -20.04 1.72 -52.67
C MET A 29 -18.59 1.79 -52.20
N ALA A 30 -17.68 1.43 -53.10
CA ALA A 30 -16.25 1.59 -52.94
C ALA A 30 -15.89 3.07 -53.16
N ALA A 31 -15.75 3.83 -52.08
CA ALA A 31 -14.95 5.05 -52.08
C ALA A 31 -13.53 4.65 -51.71
N VAL A 32 -12.68 4.47 -52.72
CA VAL A 32 -11.24 4.27 -52.53
C VAL A 32 -10.65 5.65 -52.16
N ALA A 33 -10.79 6.02 -50.89
CA ALA A 33 -10.04 7.15 -50.35
C ALA A 33 -8.57 6.73 -50.28
N CYS A 34 -7.69 7.46 -50.95
CA CYS A 34 -6.25 7.37 -50.78
C CYS A 34 -5.89 7.77 -49.35
N ALA A 35 -6.02 6.85 -48.39
CA ALA A 35 -5.41 7.00 -47.09
C ALA A 35 -3.89 6.88 -47.30
N PRO A 36 -3.08 7.85 -46.83
CA PRO A 36 -1.64 7.66 -46.81
C PRO A 36 -1.32 6.39 -46.02
N ASP A 37 -0.45 5.57 -46.58
CA ASP A 37 0.04 4.34 -45.98
C ASP A 37 0.47 4.64 -44.53
N PRO A 38 -0.11 4.01 -43.50
CA PRO A 38 0.41 4.16 -42.14
C PRO A 38 1.84 3.64 -42.19
N GLY A 39 2.80 4.56 -42.16
CA GLY A 39 4.22 4.23 -42.22
C GLY A 39 4.58 3.12 -41.22
N PRO A 40 5.67 2.38 -41.46
CA PRO A 40 6.02 1.22 -40.65
C PRO A 40 5.94 1.54 -39.16
N ALA A 41 5.24 0.69 -38.41
CA ALA A 41 5.12 0.81 -36.96
C ALA A 41 6.53 0.97 -36.36
N PRO A 42 6.73 1.89 -35.39
CA PRO A 42 8.01 2.03 -34.73
C PRO A 42 8.50 0.68 -34.24
N ASN A 43 9.77 0.34 -34.51
CA ASN A 43 10.36 -0.85 -33.91
C ASN A 43 10.23 -0.77 -32.39
N PRO A 44 9.83 -1.86 -31.70
CA PRO A 44 9.78 -1.87 -30.25
C PRO A 44 11.18 -1.53 -29.71
N ASP A 45 11.24 -0.60 -28.77
CA ASP A 45 12.48 -0.20 -28.11
C ASP A 45 13.10 -1.44 -27.42
N PRO A 46 14.27 -1.93 -27.87
CA PRO A 46 14.88 -3.14 -27.34
C PRO A 46 15.32 -2.99 -25.87
N SER A 47 15.45 -1.75 -25.40
CA SER A 47 15.76 -1.45 -24.00
C SER A 47 14.53 -1.46 -23.09
N LEU A 48 13.31 -1.47 -23.64
CA LEU A 48 12.09 -1.55 -22.85
C LEU A 48 11.81 -3.00 -22.48
N ARG A 49 11.89 -3.31 -21.19
CA ARG A 49 11.74 -4.68 -20.64
C ARG A 49 10.49 -4.77 -19.79
N SER A 50 9.74 -5.84 -19.97
CA SER A 50 8.58 -6.15 -19.13
C SER A 50 9.03 -6.67 -17.76
N VAL A 51 8.35 -6.22 -16.72
CA VAL A 51 8.51 -6.69 -15.33
C VAL A 51 7.35 -7.60 -14.99
N SER A 52 7.66 -8.77 -14.43
CA SER A 52 6.69 -9.68 -13.84
C SER A 52 7.12 -10.09 -12.43
N ASN A 53 6.14 -10.41 -11.58
CA ASN A 53 6.36 -10.87 -10.21
C ASN A 53 7.20 -9.92 -9.34
N ALA A 54 7.08 -8.62 -9.56
CA ALA A 54 7.74 -7.63 -8.72
C ALA A 54 7.22 -7.73 -7.28
N VAL A 55 8.12 -7.51 -6.32
CA VAL A 55 7.85 -7.52 -4.89
C VAL A 55 8.18 -6.15 -4.33
N LEU A 56 7.25 -5.56 -3.57
CA LEU A 56 7.46 -4.36 -2.78
C LEU A 56 7.46 -4.74 -1.30
N GLU A 57 8.51 -4.38 -0.56
CA GLU A 57 8.67 -4.62 0.87
C GLU A 57 8.93 -3.32 1.62
N TRP A 58 8.22 -3.08 2.74
CA TRP A 58 8.36 -1.83 3.48
C TRP A 58 7.96 -1.93 4.96
N THR A 59 8.74 -1.27 5.82
CA THR A 59 8.47 -1.12 7.26
C THR A 59 7.91 0.27 7.62
N ILE A 60 7.55 1.11 6.63
CA ILE A 60 6.89 2.42 6.85
C ILE A 60 7.81 3.39 7.59
N SER A 61 7.82 3.34 8.91
CA SER A 61 8.71 4.07 9.82
C SER A 61 8.79 3.34 11.15
N ARG A 62 9.78 3.69 11.97
CA ARG A 62 9.83 3.20 13.35
C ARG A 62 8.64 3.66 14.16
N GLU A 63 8.12 4.86 13.89
CA GLU A 63 6.90 5.36 14.53
C GLU A 63 5.70 4.44 14.29
N ALA A 64 5.51 3.97 13.05
CA ALA A 64 4.44 3.03 12.70
C ALA A 64 4.71 1.59 13.20
N ASP A 65 5.97 1.26 13.51
CA ASP A 65 6.42 -0.03 14.05
C ASP A 65 6.64 -0.02 15.58
N ASN A 66 6.04 0.95 16.28
CA ASN A 66 6.19 1.13 17.72
C ASN A 66 4.85 1.16 18.46
N ALA A 67 4.92 1.17 19.78
CA ALA A 67 3.81 1.54 20.64
C ALA A 67 3.54 3.04 20.61
N SER A 68 2.29 3.40 20.82
CA SER A 68 1.87 4.79 20.92
C SER A 68 2.18 5.36 22.31
N LEU A 69 2.27 6.68 22.43
CA LEU A 69 2.53 7.34 23.72
C LEU A 69 1.41 7.11 24.76
N ALA A 70 0.18 6.86 24.29
CA ALA A 70 -0.91 6.45 25.17
C ALA A 70 -0.60 5.06 25.81
N PRO A 71 -0.68 4.93 27.14
CA PRO A 71 -0.36 3.69 27.84
C PRO A 71 -1.14 2.48 27.31
N GLY A 72 -0.43 1.39 27.02
CA GLY A 72 -1.03 0.12 26.59
C GLY A 72 -1.46 0.07 25.12
N ILE A 73 -1.28 1.16 24.36
CA ILE A 73 -1.66 1.25 22.95
C ILE A 73 -0.46 0.92 22.07
N VAL A 74 -0.70 0.09 21.05
CA VAL A 74 0.33 -0.32 20.10
C VAL A 74 -0.15 -0.20 18.68
N ASN A 75 0.71 0.21 17.76
CA ASN A 75 0.40 0.14 16.34
C ASN A 75 0.48 -1.32 15.88
N TYR A 76 -0.41 -1.77 15.01
CA TYR A 76 -0.31 -3.12 14.43
C TYR A 76 -0.96 -3.18 13.06
N TRP A 77 -0.41 -4.01 12.19
CA TRP A 77 -0.82 -4.02 10.80
C TRP A 77 -1.65 -5.25 10.46
N SER A 78 -2.39 -5.16 9.37
CA SER A 78 -3.11 -6.29 8.80
C SER A 78 -3.18 -6.18 7.28
N ALA A 79 -3.24 -7.31 6.60
CA ALA A 79 -3.65 -7.30 5.20
C ALA A 79 -5.16 -6.95 5.10
N GLY A 80 -5.57 -6.38 3.96
CA GLY A 80 -6.93 -5.89 3.73
C GLY A 80 -7.25 -4.61 4.51
N ARG A 81 -8.54 -4.24 4.51
CA ARG A 81 -9.07 -3.15 5.35
C ARG A 81 -9.40 -3.70 6.74
N SER A 82 -8.66 -3.24 7.74
CA SER A 82 -8.85 -3.65 9.14
C SER A 82 -9.69 -2.64 9.90
N ASP A 83 -10.52 -3.15 10.81
CA ASP A 83 -11.26 -2.38 11.81
C ASP A 83 -10.52 -2.35 13.16
N GLY A 84 -9.29 -2.86 13.20
CA GLY A 84 -8.48 -2.94 14.41
C GLY A 84 -8.88 -4.08 15.36
N THR A 85 -9.84 -4.94 15.04
CA THR A 85 -10.19 -6.08 15.90
C THR A 85 -9.34 -7.32 15.60
N ALA A 86 -9.41 -8.32 16.50
CA ALA A 86 -8.79 -9.62 16.26
C ALA A 86 -9.30 -10.30 14.98
N ALA A 87 -10.57 -10.07 14.62
CA ALA A 87 -11.21 -10.66 13.45
C ALA A 87 -10.61 -10.12 12.13
N THR A 88 -10.07 -8.90 12.16
CA THR A 88 -9.40 -8.28 11.01
C THR A 88 -7.90 -8.19 11.17
N TYR A 89 -7.29 -9.00 12.06
CA TYR A 89 -5.84 -9.19 12.12
C TYR A 89 -5.44 -10.39 11.26
N VAL A 90 -5.41 -10.16 9.95
CA VAL A 90 -5.23 -11.20 8.94
C VAL A 90 -3.87 -11.10 8.24
N PRO A 91 -3.13 -12.23 8.08
CA PRO A 91 -1.81 -12.21 7.46
C PRO A 91 -1.84 -11.81 5.99
N THR A 92 -2.85 -12.25 5.25
CA THR A 92 -2.85 -12.19 3.79
C THR A 92 -4.20 -11.73 3.26
N ASN A 93 -4.15 -10.87 2.25
CA ASN A 93 -5.31 -10.46 1.46
C ASN A 93 -4.86 -10.27 0.01
N GLY A 94 -5.27 -11.19 -0.87
CA GLY A 94 -4.77 -11.23 -2.25
C GLY A 94 -3.24 -11.37 -2.27
N ASN A 95 -2.57 -10.47 -3.00
CA ASN A 95 -1.11 -10.45 -3.15
C ASN A 95 -0.37 -9.70 -2.02
N VAL A 96 -1.06 -9.37 -0.93
CA VAL A 96 -0.48 -8.63 0.19
C VAL A 96 -0.32 -9.54 1.38
N THR A 97 0.87 -9.54 1.97
CA THR A 97 1.16 -10.22 3.23
C THR A 97 1.75 -9.24 4.24
N VAL A 98 1.19 -9.22 5.45
CA VAL A 98 1.78 -8.53 6.61
C VAL A 98 2.59 -9.52 7.42
N GLN A 99 3.81 -9.15 7.76
CA GLN A 99 4.78 -9.99 8.43
C GLN A 99 5.29 -9.34 9.72
N LYS A 100 5.69 -10.18 10.67
CA LYS A 100 6.45 -9.78 11.86
C LYS A 100 7.70 -10.64 12.00
N LYS A 101 8.75 -10.08 12.59
CA LYS A 101 9.91 -10.88 13.02
C LYS A 101 9.51 -11.83 14.14
N ASN A 102 9.91 -13.09 14.02
CA ASN A 102 9.80 -14.06 15.09
C ASN A 102 11.05 -14.10 15.97
N ALA A 103 11.11 -15.05 16.92
CA ALA A 103 12.24 -15.20 17.84
C ALA A 103 13.56 -15.55 17.14
N ALA A 104 13.51 -16.13 15.94
CA ALA A 104 14.68 -16.37 15.10
C ALA A 104 15.11 -15.12 14.30
N GLY A 105 14.39 -14.01 14.42
CA GLY A 105 14.62 -12.78 13.66
C GLY A 105 14.09 -12.80 12.22
N SER A 106 13.43 -13.89 11.81
CA SER A 106 12.89 -14.07 10.47
C SER A 106 11.51 -13.43 10.34
N PHE A 107 11.24 -12.76 9.22
CA PHE A 107 9.90 -12.27 8.90
C PHE A 107 8.98 -13.43 8.53
N VAL A 108 7.94 -13.64 9.32
CA VAL A 108 6.88 -14.62 9.10
C VAL A 108 5.51 -13.92 9.02
N PRO A 109 4.50 -14.48 8.33
CA PRO A 109 3.16 -13.88 8.30
C PRO A 109 2.61 -13.71 9.72
N ILE A 110 1.92 -12.59 10.00
CA ILE A 110 1.29 -12.41 11.31
C ILE A 110 0.28 -13.53 11.62
N GLY A 111 0.16 -13.92 12.88
CA GLY A 111 -0.73 -15.02 13.27
C GLY A 111 -0.29 -16.42 12.86
N SER A 112 0.82 -16.59 12.11
CA SER A 112 1.27 -17.92 11.69
C SER A 112 1.82 -18.79 12.82
N GLU A 113 2.25 -18.16 13.92
CA GLU A 113 2.81 -18.85 15.08
C GLU A 113 2.58 -18.03 16.37
N PRO A 114 2.70 -18.64 17.57
CA PRO A 114 2.38 -17.97 18.83
C PRO A 114 3.09 -16.63 19.04
N ALA A 115 4.38 -16.53 18.64
CA ALA A 115 5.18 -15.32 18.80
C ALA A 115 4.63 -14.10 18.03
N VAL A 116 3.94 -14.32 16.91
CA VAL A 116 3.36 -13.25 16.06
C VAL A 116 1.83 -13.25 16.08
N SER A 117 1.22 -13.95 17.03
CA SER A 117 -0.23 -14.05 17.21
C SER A 117 -0.87 -12.73 17.62
N TRP A 118 -2.21 -12.65 17.52
CA TRP A 118 -2.98 -11.49 18.00
C TRP A 118 -2.70 -11.15 19.48
N ALA A 119 -2.52 -12.18 20.32
CA ALA A 119 -2.22 -12.00 21.74
C ALA A 119 -0.85 -11.36 21.97
N ASN A 120 0.09 -11.56 21.03
CA ASN A 120 1.46 -11.02 21.07
C ASN A 120 1.68 -9.90 20.04
N LYS A 121 0.60 -9.27 19.53
CA LYS A 121 0.73 -8.16 18.57
C LYS A 121 1.53 -6.99 19.14
N ASN A 122 1.53 -6.79 20.46
CA ASN A 122 2.25 -5.75 21.19
C ASN A 122 3.68 -6.14 21.60
N ARG A 123 4.18 -7.29 21.15
CA ARG A 123 5.52 -7.78 21.47
C ARG A 123 6.41 -7.82 20.24
N ASP A 124 7.71 -7.74 20.47
CA ASP A 124 8.71 -8.07 19.45
C ASP A 124 8.82 -9.59 19.27
N GLY A 125 9.67 -10.03 18.33
CA GLY A 125 9.89 -11.45 18.05
C GLY A 125 10.43 -12.25 19.24
N ASN A 126 11.13 -11.61 20.16
CA ASN A 126 11.71 -12.22 21.37
C ASN A 126 10.72 -12.26 22.55
N GLY A 127 9.51 -11.72 22.37
CA GLY A 127 8.48 -11.64 23.39
C GLY A 127 8.61 -10.44 24.33
N ASN A 128 9.51 -9.48 24.06
CA ASN A 128 9.59 -8.25 24.83
C ASN A 128 8.36 -7.39 24.55
N LEU A 129 7.80 -6.77 25.60
CA LEU A 129 6.73 -5.79 25.44
C LEU A 129 7.30 -4.53 24.80
N VAL A 130 6.72 -4.10 23.68
CA VAL A 130 7.07 -2.82 23.04
C VAL A 130 6.32 -1.69 23.73
N THR A 131 7.04 -0.62 24.10
CA THR A 131 6.46 0.60 24.67
C THR A 131 7.06 1.81 23.96
N ALA A 132 6.37 2.96 23.99
CA ALA A 132 6.82 4.15 23.28
C ALA A 132 8.18 4.70 23.75
N THR A 133 8.69 4.24 24.90
CA THR A 133 9.90 4.76 25.55
C THR A 133 11.05 3.76 25.59
N ASN A 134 10.84 2.50 25.17
CA ASN A 134 11.89 1.50 25.17
C ASN A 134 12.52 1.34 23.78
N ALA A 135 13.57 0.53 23.69
CA ALA A 135 14.34 0.35 22.46
C ALA A 135 13.80 -0.80 21.57
N PHE A 136 12.66 -1.40 21.93
CA PHE A 136 12.07 -2.50 21.18
C PHE A 136 11.13 -1.98 20.10
N PHE A 137 11.05 -2.70 18.99
CA PHE A 137 10.12 -2.46 17.90
C PHE A 137 9.38 -3.74 17.57
N LEU A 138 8.20 -3.61 16.98
CA LEU A 138 7.33 -4.75 16.69
C LEU A 138 7.89 -5.62 15.57
N GLY A 139 8.79 -5.07 14.75
CA GLY A 139 9.45 -5.78 13.67
C GLY A 139 8.48 -6.12 12.55
N GLN A 140 7.59 -5.18 12.19
CA GLN A 140 6.58 -5.35 11.16
C GLN A 140 7.09 -4.99 9.77
N ARG A 141 6.52 -5.64 8.76
CA ARG A 141 6.77 -5.35 7.35
C ARG A 141 5.57 -5.74 6.52
N VAL A 142 5.23 -4.92 5.53
CA VAL A 142 4.30 -5.33 4.48
C VAL A 142 5.07 -5.82 3.26
N ARG A 143 4.53 -6.83 2.59
CA ARG A 143 5.03 -7.38 1.34
C ARG A 143 3.90 -7.47 0.32
N TYR A 144 4.00 -6.72 -0.76
CA TYR A 144 3.18 -6.87 -1.97
C TYR A 144 3.92 -7.74 -2.97
N THR A 145 3.25 -8.73 -3.56
CA THR A 145 3.80 -9.57 -4.62
C THR A 145 3.02 -9.43 -5.92
N GLY A 146 3.49 -10.07 -6.99
CA GLY A 146 2.77 -10.10 -8.26
C GLY A 146 2.71 -8.74 -8.98
N GLY A 147 3.62 -7.82 -8.65
CA GLY A 147 3.69 -6.54 -9.34
C GLY A 147 4.10 -6.70 -10.79
N THR A 148 3.55 -5.86 -11.65
CA THR A 148 3.78 -5.89 -13.11
C THR A 148 4.06 -4.50 -13.63
N GLY A 149 4.80 -4.41 -14.74
CA GLY A 149 5.22 -3.12 -15.25
C GLY A 149 6.25 -3.19 -16.36
N THR A 150 6.96 -2.08 -16.54
CA THR A 150 8.08 -1.96 -17.48
C THR A 150 9.24 -1.21 -16.86
N VAL A 151 10.45 -1.51 -17.35
CA VAL A 151 11.70 -0.82 -17.04
C VAL A 151 12.44 -0.63 -18.36
N ASN A 152 12.83 0.60 -18.67
CA ASN A 152 13.76 0.88 -19.75
C ASN A 152 15.19 0.71 -19.21
N THR A 153 15.93 -0.27 -19.71
CA THR A 153 17.27 -0.60 -19.21
C THR A 153 18.37 0.33 -19.69
N ALA A 154 18.10 1.17 -20.70
CA ALA A 154 19.03 2.19 -21.16
C ALA A 154 18.95 3.47 -20.32
N THR A 155 17.76 3.83 -19.85
CA THR A 155 17.51 5.08 -19.12
C THR A 155 17.17 4.88 -17.64
N GLY A 156 16.75 3.70 -17.22
CA GLY A 156 16.24 3.45 -15.87
C GLY A 156 14.78 3.85 -15.66
N ALA A 157 14.14 4.51 -16.63
CA ALA A 157 12.74 4.89 -16.50
C ALA A 157 11.84 3.66 -16.31
N ALA A 158 10.99 3.67 -15.30
CA ALA A 158 10.20 2.50 -14.93
C ALA A 158 8.80 2.85 -14.44
N THR A 159 7.86 1.93 -14.62
CA THR A 159 6.57 1.96 -13.94
C THR A 159 6.16 0.56 -13.53
N ILE A 160 5.95 0.34 -12.24
CA ILE A 160 5.55 -0.95 -11.67
C ILE A 160 4.33 -0.75 -10.78
N ARG A 161 3.34 -1.63 -10.91
CA ARG A 161 2.07 -1.57 -10.17
C ARG A 161 1.84 -2.87 -9.42
N TRP A 162 1.36 -2.76 -8.19
CA TRP A 162 0.88 -3.87 -7.39
C TRP A 162 -0.60 -3.73 -7.11
N SER A 163 -1.26 -4.84 -6.82
CA SER A 163 -2.67 -4.86 -6.41
C SER A 163 -2.82 -5.41 -5.00
N GLY A 164 -3.72 -4.80 -4.24
CA GLY A 164 -4.14 -5.24 -2.92
C GLY A 164 -4.09 -4.12 -1.88
N THR A 165 -4.45 -4.47 -0.66
CA THR A 165 -4.60 -3.53 0.45
C THR A 165 -3.87 -4.03 1.69
N PHE A 166 -3.21 -3.13 2.43
CA PHE A 166 -2.89 -3.35 3.84
C PHE A 166 -3.36 -2.16 4.66
N THR A 167 -3.59 -2.41 5.95
CA THR A 167 -3.95 -1.42 6.95
C THR A 167 -2.85 -1.28 7.98
N VAL A 168 -2.53 -0.04 8.33
CA VAL A 168 -1.85 0.30 9.58
C VAL A 168 -2.95 0.67 10.57
N ASN A 169 -3.16 -0.14 11.60
CA ASN A 169 -3.93 0.29 12.76
C ASN A 169 -3.01 1.19 13.58
N PHE A 170 -3.13 2.49 13.33
CA PHE A 170 -2.30 3.52 13.95
C PHE A 170 -2.98 4.13 15.16
N TYR A 171 -2.17 4.46 16.16
CA TYR A 171 -2.63 4.81 17.50
C TYR A 171 -3.53 3.71 18.07
N GLY A 172 -3.10 2.45 17.91
CA GLY A 172 -3.98 1.30 18.09
C GLY A 172 -5.03 1.24 16.99
N SER A 173 -6.29 1.03 17.36
CA SER A 173 -7.41 1.04 16.42
C SER A 173 -8.08 2.41 16.29
N TYR A 174 -7.51 3.49 16.85
CA TYR A 174 -8.16 4.79 16.87
C TYR A 174 -8.11 5.54 15.53
N ALA A 175 -7.00 5.43 14.79
CA ALA A 175 -6.83 6.08 13.49
C ALA A 175 -6.29 5.11 12.43
N PRO A 176 -6.99 3.99 12.13
CA PRO A 176 -6.57 3.06 11.11
C PRO A 176 -6.60 3.71 9.73
N PHE A 177 -5.58 3.44 8.92
CA PHE A 177 -5.55 3.85 7.51
C PHE A 177 -5.03 2.71 6.64
N TRP A 178 -5.53 2.63 5.41
CA TRP A 178 -5.22 1.58 4.47
C TRP A 178 -4.62 2.14 3.19
N ILE A 179 -3.61 1.42 2.69
CA ILE A 179 -2.89 1.72 1.46
C ILE A 179 -3.30 0.70 0.42
N VAL A 180 -3.77 1.18 -0.74
CA VAL A 180 -4.39 0.39 -1.80
C VAL A 180 -3.64 0.60 -3.11
N ASP A 181 -3.31 -0.50 -3.77
CA ASP A 181 -2.77 -0.56 -5.13
C ASP A 181 -1.59 0.39 -5.39
N PRO A 182 -0.44 0.17 -4.72
CA PRO A 182 0.70 1.06 -4.88
C PRO A 182 1.27 1.01 -6.31
N THR A 183 1.72 2.16 -6.78
CA THR A 183 2.38 2.37 -8.07
C THR A 183 3.71 3.06 -7.87
N LEU A 184 4.78 2.44 -8.38
CA LEU A 184 6.10 3.04 -8.49
C LEU A 184 6.27 3.65 -9.88
N THR A 185 6.77 4.88 -9.93
CA THR A 185 7.28 5.51 -11.16
C THR A 185 8.70 5.99 -10.92
N VAL A 186 9.61 5.64 -11.83
CA VAL A 186 11.02 6.06 -11.83
C VAL A 186 11.29 6.83 -13.12
N ASP A 187 11.95 7.98 -13.03
CA ASP A 187 12.36 8.74 -14.19
C ASP A 187 13.72 8.27 -14.75
N ALA A 188 14.16 8.87 -15.85
CA ALA A 188 15.43 8.53 -16.50
C ALA A 188 16.68 8.93 -15.69
N GLY A 189 16.52 9.71 -14.61
CA GLY A 189 17.58 10.09 -13.68
C GLY A 189 17.61 9.23 -12.41
N GLY A 190 16.73 8.24 -12.30
CA GLY A 190 16.61 7.37 -11.12
C GLY A 190 15.76 7.97 -9.99
N ALA A 191 15.31 9.22 -10.10
CA ALA A 191 14.39 9.77 -9.11
C ALA A 191 13.04 9.07 -9.24
N ALA A 192 12.41 8.79 -8.10
CA ALA A 192 11.22 7.95 -8.08
C ALA A 192 10.15 8.46 -7.13
N ARG A 193 8.91 8.03 -7.40
CA ARG A 193 7.74 8.27 -6.57
C ARG A 193 6.98 6.97 -6.39
N LEU A 194 6.65 6.65 -5.14
CA LEU A 194 5.69 5.60 -4.78
C LEU A 194 4.37 6.27 -4.42
N THR A 195 3.32 5.98 -5.17
CA THR A 195 1.96 6.49 -4.94
C THR A 195 1.00 5.35 -4.63
N ALA A 196 -0.16 5.67 -4.04
CA ALA A 196 -1.23 4.72 -3.80
C ALA A 196 -2.57 5.46 -3.61
N THR A 197 -3.64 4.69 -3.52
CA THR A 197 -4.89 5.18 -2.93
C THR A 197 -4.83 4.98 -1.41
N ILE A 198 -5.21 6.01 -0.64
CA ILE A 198 -5.30 5.91 0.83
C ILE A 198 -6.73 6.20 1.27
N GLY A 199 -7.25 5.35 2.15
CA GLY A 199 -8.42 5.68 2.96
C GLY A 199 -8.16 5.36 4.42
N GLY A 200 -9.13 5.59 5.29
CA GLY A 200 -8.94 5.36 6.71
C GLY A 200 -10.09 5.84 7.56
N ARG A 201 -9.80 6.00 8.84
CA ARG A 201 -10.69 6.65 9.80
C ARG A 201 -9.95 7.80 10.49
N GLY A 202 -10.64 8.91 10.66
CA GLY A 202 -10.20 9.99 11.52
C GLY A 202 -10.84 9.90 12.90
N SER A 203 -10.07 10.33 13.90
CA SER A 203 -10.52 10.46 15.29
C SER A 203 -9.84 11.70 15.90
N SER A 204 -10.15 12.02 17.15
CA SER A 204 -9.58 13.17 17.85
C SER A 204 -9.23 12.83 19.30
N GLN A 205 -8.31 13.60 19.90
CA GLN A 205 -7.94 13.39 21.30
C GLN A 205 -9.07 13.80 22.25
N GLU A 206 -9.90 14.77 21.84
CA GLU A 206 -11.03 15.28 22.62
C GLU A 206 -12.16 14.25 22.71
N ASN A 207 -12.33 13.42 21.68
CA ASN A 207 -13.35 12.37 21.65
C ASN A 207 -12.87 11.13 20.86
N PRO A 208 -11.96 10.32 21.43
CA PRO A 208 -11.33 9.19 20.74
C PRO A 208 -12.29 8.03 20.43
N ASP A 209 -13.48 8.02 21.06
CA ASP A 209 -14.52 7.01 20.81
C ASP A 209 -15.31 7.27 19.53
N ILE A 210 -15.17 8.46 18.93
CA ILE A 210 -15.77 8.78 17.63
C ILE A 210 -14.73 8.55 16.52
N GLN A 211 -15.14 7.76 15.54
CA GLN A 211 -14.37 7.54 14.31
C GLN A 211 -15.19 7.89 13.08
N ILE A 212 -14.60 8.69 12.20
CA ILE A 212 -15.19 9.11 10.95
C ILE A 212 -14.49 8.38 9.81
N THR A 213 -15.23 7.60 9.02
CA THR A 213 -14.69 6.98 7.81
C THR A 213 -14.34 8.07 6.79
N LEU A 214 -13.10 8.07 6.33
CA LEU A 214 -12.62 8.96 5.29
C LEU A 214 -12.80 8.31 3.91
N PRO A 215 -13.13 9.09 2.87
CA PRO A 215 -13.18 8.58 1.51
C PRO A 215 -11.79 8.14 1.04
N ASP A 216 -11.75 7.15 0.17
CA ASP A 216 -10.52 6.75 -0.49
C ASP A 216 -10.02 7.89 -1.40
N THR A 217 -8.77 8.26 -1.24
CA THR A 217 -8.11 9.33 -1.98
C THR A 217 -7.02 8.74 -2.88
N PRO A 218 -7.19 8.73 -4.21
CA PRO A 218 -6.20 8.18 -5.13
C PRO A 218 -5.01 9.11 -5.32
N GLY A 219 -3.87 8.55 -5.73
CA GLY A 219 -2.68 9.31 -6.14
C GLY A 219 -1.93 9.99 -5.00
N ILE A 220 -2.16 9.60 -3.74
CA ILE A 220 -1.36 10.08 -2.62
C ILE A 220 0.07 9.56 -2.77
N THR A 221 1.04 10.42 -2.53
CA THR A 221 2.45 10.04 -2.56
C THR A 221 2.86 9.50 -1.21
N LEU A 222 3.29 8.23 -1.17
CA LEU A 222 3.79 7.57 0.03
C LEU A 222 5.25 7.92 0.30
N ALA A 223 6.08 7.86 -0.76
CA ALA A 223 7.51 8.07 -0.68
C ALA A 223 8.05 8.71 -1.95
N GLU A 224 9.11 9.49 -1.80
CA GLU A 224 9.91 10.06 -2.88
C GLU A 224 11.36 9.64 -2.70
N PHE A 225 12.10 9.48 -3.81
CA PHE A 225 13.48 9.00 -3.81
C PHE A 225 14.36 9.95 -4.61
N ALA A 226 15.62 10.08 -4.20
CA ALA A 226 16.57 10.90 -4.93
C ALA A 226 17.11 10.20 -6.16
N ASP A 227 17.56 8.98 -5.96
CA ASP A 227 18.00 8.06 -6.98
C ASP A 227 17.88 6.64 -6.41
N VAL A 228 17.03 5.81 -7.01
CA VAL A 228 16.82 4.42 -6.55
C VAL A 228 17.87 3.45 -7.09
N TYR A 229 18.69 3.87 -8.05
CA TYR A 229 19.72 3.05 -8.67
C TYR A 229 21.14 3.35 -8.16
N ALA A 230 21.33 4.45 -7.41
CA ALA A 230 22.61 4.80 -6.79
C ALA A 230 23.27 3.67 -5.97
N GLY A 231 22.48 2.74 -5.44
CA GLY A 231 22.95 1.55 -4.71
C GLY A 231 22.32 0.24 -5.18
N GLY A 232 21.71 0.21 -6.36
CA GLY A 232 20.94 -0.93 -6.87
C GLY A 232 21.32 -1.32 -8.30
N ALA A 233 20.57 -2.26 -8.87
CA ALA A 233 20.74 -2.65 -10.27
C ALA A 233 19.39 -2.58 -10.99
N ILE A 234 19.37 -1.85 -12.10
CA ILE A 234 18.17 -1.68 -12.95
C ILE A 234 17.54 -3.03 -13.31
N ALA A 235 18.35 -4.09 -13.45
CA ALA A 235 17.91 -5.43 -13.84
C ALA A 235 17.23 -6.27 -12.73
N THR A 236 17.48 -5.98 -11.45
CA THR A 236 17.02 -6.83 -10.33
C THR A 236 16.21 -6.08 -9.28
N GLY A 237 16.13 -4.75 -9.39
CA GLY A 237 15.52 -3.89 -8.39
C GLY A 237 16.53 -3.35 -7.38
N TRP A 238 16.03 -2.85 -6.26
CA TRP A 238 16.77 -1.98 -5.35
C TRP A 238 16.16 -1.96 -3.94
N THR A 239 16.95 -1.47 -2.98
CA THR A 239 16.48 -0.98 -1.69
C THR A 239 17.05 0.41 -1.50
N ALA A 240 16.18 1.41 -1.32
CA ALA A 240 16.59 2.81 -1.32
C ALA A 240 16.00 3.56 -0.13
N PRO A 241 16.77 4.49 0.47
CA PRO A 241 16.24 5.43 1.45
C PRO A 241 15.32 6.43 0.75
N THR A 242 14.35 6.97 1.50
CA THR A 242 13.40 7.94 0.96
C THR A 242 13.79 9.38 1.33
N ARG A 243 13.21 10.37 0.64
CA ARG A 243 13.42 11.81 0.87
C ARG A 243 12.63 12.31 2.09
N TYR A 244 12.97 11.83 3.29
CA TYR A 244 12.40 12.37 4.53
C TYR A 244 13.23 13.54 5.09
N LEU A 245 14.53 13.31 5.34
CA LEU A 245 15.39 14.29 6.00
C LEU A 245 15.61 15.53 5.12
N GLY A 246 15.49 16.71 5.73
CA GLY A 246 15.58 17.99 5.05
C GLY A 246 14.28 18.44 4.37
N SER A 247 13.34 17.53 4.09
CA SER A 247 12.07 17.83 3.43
C SER A 247 11.21 18.77 4.28
N ASN A 248 10.56 19.72 3.61
CA ASN A 248 9.63 20.65 4.22
C ASN A 248 8.18 20.22 3.95
N VAL A 249 7.30 20.55 4.87
CA VAL A 249 5.85 20.42 4.70
C VAL A 249 5.16 21.67 5.22
N THR A 250 4.00 21.99 4.67
CA THR A 250 3.04 22.89 5.31
C THR A 250 2.11 22.04 6.18
N PRO A 251 2.22 22.09 7.52
CA PRO A 251 1.32 21.32 8.37
C PRO A 251 -0.14 21.70 8.13
N PRO A 252 -1.08 20.73 8.16
CA PRO A 252 -2.50 21.01 8.09
C PRO A 252 -2.95 21.94 9.23
N ALA A 253 -4.00 22.72 9.00
CA ALA A 253 -4.57 23.59 10.03
C ALA A 253 -4.89 22.80 11.31
N GLY A 254 -4.59 23.40 12.47
CA GLY A 254 -4.76 22.75 13.78
C GLY A 254 -3.66 21.75 14.15
N SER A 255 -2.72 21.45 13.26
CA SER A 255 -1.53 20.65 13.58
C SER A 255 -0.39 21.54 14.11
N PRO A 256 0.52 21.01 14.95
CA PRO A 256 1.75 21.70 15.33
C PRO A 256 2.57 22.16 14.11
N ALA A 257 3.38 23.21 14.29
CA ALA A 257 4.31 23.64 13.26
C ALA A 257 5.39 22.55 13.02
N GLN A 258 5.90 22.47 11.79
CA GLN A 258 7.13 21.73 11.54
C GLN A 258 8.30 22.50 12.17
N VAL A 259 9.11 21.83 12.97
CA VAL A 259 10.28 22.41 13.64
C VAL A 259 11.59 21.92 13.02
N GLY A 260 12.66 22.69 13.22
CA GLY A 260 14.01 22.34 12.81
C GLY A 260 14.72 21.38 13.78
N GLY A 261 15.99 21.08 13.48
CA GLY A 261 16.83 20.19 14.28
C GLY A 261 17.45 19.04 13.47
N VAL A 262 18.17 18.15 14.15
CA VAL A 262 18.89 17.03 13.51
C VAL A 262 17.97 16.01 12.84
N HIS A 263 16.71 15.94 13.26
CA HIS A 263 15.68 15.07 12.67
C HIS A 263 14.69 15.83 11.78
N LYS A 264 15.01 17.07 11.38
CA LYS A 264 14.13 17.87 10.53
C LYS A 264 13.81 17.12 9.24
N GLY A 265 12.53 16.88 9.00
CA GLY A 265 12.07 16.16 7.82
C GLY A 265 10.57 16.00 7.80
N ALA A 266 10.06 15.47 6.70
CA ALA A 266 8.64 15.24 6.50
C ALA A 266 8.38 14.12 5.48
N TRP A 267 7.25 13.45 5.66
CA TRP A 267 6.62 12.66 4.60
C TRP A 267 6.10 13.58 3.49
N PRO A 268 5.82 13.05 2.29
CA PRO A 268 5.30 13.86 1.18
C PRO A 268 4.04 14.65 1.57
N GLN A 269 3.91 15.88 1.05
CA GLN A 269 2.84 16.81 1.43
C GLN A 269 1.43 16.20 1.32
N SER A 270 1.16 15.42 0.27
CA SER A 270 -0.16 14.80 0.08
C SER A 270 -0.47 13.76 1.17
N PHE A 271 0.54 13.03 1.63
CA PHE A 271 0.42 12.08 2.75
C PHE A 271 0.11 12.82 4.06
N VAL A 272 0.87 13.87 4.36
CA VAL A 272 0.65 14.66 5.58
C VAL A 272 -0.73 15.34 5.55
N ASN A 273 -1.17 15.85 4.39
CA ASN A 273 -2.50 16.43 4.22
C ASN A 273 -3.62 15.42 4.46
N PHE A 274 -3.48 14.19 3.95
CA PHE A 274 -4.42 13.10 4.25
C PHE A 274 -4.48 12.86 5.76
N HIS A 275 -3.34 12.76 6.43
CA HIS A 275 -3.30 12.54 7.87
C HIS A 275 -3.78 13.71 8.72
N GLY A 276 -3.88 14.92 8.15
CA GLY A 276 -4.62 16.03 8.76
C GLY A 276 -6.08 15.67 9.05
N GLN A 277 -6.72 14.92 8.14
CA GLN A 277 -8.11 14.45 8.30
C GLN A 277 -8.21 13.28 9.30
N THR A 278 -7.12 12.54 9.49
CA THR A 278 -7.10 11.44 10.47
C THR A 278 -6.88 11.90 11.91
N GLY A 279 -6.43 13.15 12.11
CA GLY A 279 -5.95 13.66 13.40
C GLY A 279 -4.50 13.26 13.73
N THR A 280 -3.75 12.68 12.78
CA THR A 280 -2.40 12.12 13.02
C THR A 280 -1.29 12.82 12.22
N ALA A 281 -1.54 13.98 11.61
CA ALA A 281 -0.54 14.66 10.78
C ALA A 281 0.83 14.84 11.45
N ALA A 282 0.84 15.21 12.74
CA ALA A 282 2.07 15.47 13.50
C ALA A 282 3.01 14.25 13.60
N TYR A 283 2.52 13.03 13.38
CA TYR A 283 3.33 11.81 13.40
C TYR A 283 4.16 11.60 12.11
N TRP A 284 3.96 12.45 11.11
CA TRP A 284 4.54 12.29 9.76
C TRP A 284 5.49 13.43 9.36
N TYR A 285 5.90 14.27 10.30
CA TYR A 285 6.94 15.29 10.13
C TYR A 285 7.59 15.63 11.47
N SER A 286 8.72 16.34 11.44
CA SER A 286 9.41 16.85 12.62
C SER A 286 8.54 17.90 13.34
N SER A 287 7.75 17.47 14.31
CA SER A 287 6.74 18.29 14.98
C SER A 287 7.22 18.81 16.34
N GLY A 288 8.46 18.49 16.73
CA GLY A 288 9.04 18.80 18.03
C GLY A 288 8.70 17.76 19.10
N ALA A 289 8.12 16.62 18.73
CA ALA A 289 7.83 15.55 19.66
C ALA A 289 9.10 14.74 19.95
N ALA A 290 9.17 14.12 21.14
CA ALA A 290 10.27 13.19 21.48
C ALA A 290 10.39 12.01 20.48
N ALA A 291 9.30 11.69 19.78
CA ALA A 291 9.25 10.65 18.75
C ALA A 291 9.77 11.10 17.37
N ASP A 292 10.15 12.37 17.16
CA ASP A 292 10.70 12.85 15.88
C ASP A 292 11.82 11.96 15.28
N PRO A 293 12.77 11.38 16.06
CA PRO A 293 13.76 10.46 15.53
C PRO A 293 13.18 9.18 14.88
N LEU A 294 11.94 8.80 15.21
CA LEU A 294 11.28 7.58 14.76
C LEU A 294 10.41 7.78 13.51
N LYS A 295 10.12 9.04 13.15
CA LYS A 295 9.17 9.38 12.08
C LYS A 295 9.75 9.25 10.68
N ALA A 296 11.08 9.21 10.56
CA ALA A 296 11.75 8.99 9.30
C ALA A 296 11.29 7.67 8.67
N GLN A 297 11.08 7.71 7.35
CA GLN A 297 10.69 6.51 6.61
C GLN A 297 11.81 5.49 6.65
N GLU A 298 11.45 4.23 6.90
CA GLU A 298 12.36 3.11 6.68
C GLU A 298 12.55 2.87 5.17
N PRO A 299 13.71 2.35 4.73
CA PRO A 299 13.97 2.10 3.31
C PRO A 299 12.89 1.24 2.65
N VAL A 300 12.65 1.51 1.37
CA VAL A 300 11.71 0.74 0.55
C VAL A 300 12.50 -0.24 -0.32
N GLY A 301 12.09 -1.51 -0.31
CA GLY A 301 12.64 -2.55 -1.16
C GLY A 301 11.69 -2.85 -2.33
N VAL A 302 12.22 -2.83 -3.55
CA VAL A 302 11.51 -3.24 -4.76
C VAL A 302 12.38 -4.24 -5.50
N HIS A 303 11.91 -5.48 -5.65
CA HIS A 303 12.65 -6.58 -6.25
C HIS A 303 11.88 -7.15 -7.43
N TYR A 304 12.55 -7.38 -8.55
CA TYR A 304 11.89 -7.92 -9.74
C TYR A 304 12.87 -8.64 -10.65
N SER A 305 12.32 -9.39 -11.61
CA SER A 305 13.05 -9.93 -12.76
C SER A 305 12.54 -9.31 -14.05
N LEU A 306 13.45 -8.98 -14.96
CA LEU A 306 13.10 -8.55 -16.30
C LEU A 306 12.85 -9.76 -17.19
N ASN A 307 11.75 -9.74 -17.94
CA ASN A 307 11.48 -10.76 -18.94
C ASN A 307 12.46 -10.62 -20.12
N PRO A 308 12.74 -11.73 -20.85
CA PRO A 308 13.56 -11.76 -22.07
C PRO A 308 13.15 -10.77 -23.16
#